data_AF-A0A2S9FZM6-F1
#
_entry.id   AF-A0A2S9FZM6-F1
#
_cell.length_a   1.000
_cell.length_b   1.000
_cell.length_c   1.000
_cell.angle_alpha   90.00
_cell.angle_beta   90.00
_cell.angle_gamma   90.00
#
_symmetry.space_group_name_H-M   'P 1'
#
loop_
_entity.id
_entity.type
_entity.pdbx_description
1 polymer ?
#
loop_
_entity_poly.entity_id
_entity_poly.type
_entity_poly.pdbx_seq_one_letter_code
_entity_poly.pdbx_strand_id
1 'polypeptide(L)'
;GPDPDMQLYGRGLRRRLPSMLGGDERRMRMVYSLAFSLPGTPVLFYGEEIGMAENLDVAGRFAVRTPMQWTDGVNGGFSTAAKRR
;
A
#
# COMPACT_ATOMS: atom_id res chain seq x y z
N GLY A 1 -10.86 -5.62 -15.91
CA GLY A 1 -10.57 -5.81 -14.47
C GLY A 1 -9.07 -5.62 -14.25
N PRO A 2 -8.58 -5.64 -13.00
CA PRO A 2 -7.14 -5.70 -12.72
C PRO A 2 -6.53 -6.97 -13.32
N ASP A 3 -5.24 -6.94 -13.68
CA ASP A 3 -4.55 -8.11 -14.23
C ASP A 3 -4.64 -9.32 -13.27
N PRO A 4 -4.62 -10.57 -13.77
CA PRO A 4 -4.85 -11.75 -12.92
C PRO A 4 -3.88 -11.88 -11.74
N ASP A 5 -2.63 -11.45 -11.92
CA ASP A 5 -1.59 -11.43 -10.89
C ASP A 5 -1.85 -10.39 -9.79
N MET A 6 -2.64 -9.37 -10.06
CA MET A 6 -3.08 -8.33 -9.13
C MET A 6 -4.28 -8.74 -8.26
N GLN A 7 -4.79 -9.96 -8.44
CA GLN A 7 -5.94 -10.50 -7.71
C GLN A 7 -5.51 -11.46 -6.58
N LEU A 8 -6.38 -11.63 -5.59
CA LEU A 8 -6.16 -12.54 -4.46
C LEU A 8 -7.20 -13.69 -4.46
N TYR A 9 -6.82 -14.87 -4.91
CA TYR A 9 -7.74 -16.02 -5.03
C TYR A 9 -8.90 -15.76 -6.02
N GLY A 10 -8.63 -15.05 -7.12
CA GLY A 10 -9.65 -14.68 -8.12
C GLY A 10 -10.68 -13.66 -7.62
N ARG A 11 -10.44 -13.04 -6.46
CA ARG A 11 -11.27 -11.98 -5.88
C ARG A 11 -10.42 -10.93 -5.15
N GLY A 12 -10.90 -9.70 -5.01
CA GLY A 12 -10.14 -8.65 -4.33
C GLY A 12 -8.82 -8.27 -5.02
N LEU A 13 -8.09 -7.33 -4.40
CA LEU A 13 -6.88 -6.72 -4.96
C LEU A 13 -5.69 -6.96 -4.03
N ARG A 14 -4.53 -7.26 -4.62
CA ARG A 14 -3.21 -7.18 -3.96
C ARG A 14 -2.47 -5.88 -4.31
N ARG A 15 -3.22 -4.79 -4.51
CA ARG A 15 -2.75 -3.46 -4.89
C ARG A 15 -3.05 -2.46 -3.78
N ARG A 16 -2.21 -1.41 -3.65
CA ARG A 16 -2.47 -0.24 -2.81
C ARG A 16 -2.87 0.97 -3.68
N LEU A 17 -3.54 1.95 -3.08
CA LEU A 17 -4.04 3.14 -3.78
C LEU A 17 -2.97 3.90 -4.59
N PRO A 18 -1.74 4.14 -4.08
CA PRO A 18 -0.73 4.92 -4.80
C PRO A 18 -0.38 4.34 -6.18
N SER A 19 -0.18 3.03 -6.26
CA SER A 19 0.15 2.36 -7.52
C SER A 19 -1.04 2.33 -8.48
N MET A 20 -2.27 2.20 -7.97
CA MET A 20 -3.49 2.23 -8.78
C MET A 20 -3.70 3.59 -9.45
N LEU A 21 -3.19 4.66 -8.85
CA LEU A 21 -3.24 6.02 -9.38
C LEU A 21 -1.97 6.41 -10.15
N GLY A 22 -1.06 5.46 -10.40
CA GLY A 22 0.20 5.70 -11.12
C GLY A 22 1.18 6.60 -10.37
N GLY A 23 1.08 6.68 -9.04
CA GLY A 23 1.90 7.57 -8.22
C GLY A 23 1.55 9.06 -8.35
N ASP A 24 0.43 9.42 -9.00
CA ASP A 24 0.03 10.82 -9.12
C ASP A 24 -0.45 11.37 -7.77
N GLU A 25 0.41 12.15 -7.11
CA GLU A 25 0.12 12.79 -5.82
C GLU A 25 -1.14 13.66 -5.83
N ARG A 26 -1.46 14.31 -6.95
CA ARG A 26 -2.65 15.17 -7.03
C ARG A 26 -3.92 14.32 -6.95
N ARG A 27 -3.91 13.16 -7.62
CA ARG A 27 -5.02 12.20 -7.56
C ARG A 27 -5.14 11.58 -6.18
N MET A 28 -4.03 11.22 -5.55
CA MET A 28 -4.03 10.68 -4.18
C MET A 28 -4.64 11.68 -3.19
N ARG A 29 -4.19 12.94 -3.21
CA ARG A 29 -4.72 14.00 -2.35
C ARG A 29 -6.21 14.22 -2.57
N MET A 30 -6.67 14.26 -3.82
CA MET A 30 -8.08 14.41 -4.16
C MET A 30 -8.94 13.26 -3.59
N VAL A 31 -8.50 12.00 -3.74
CA VAL A 31 -9.23 10.84 -3.21
C VAL A 31 -9.35 10.92 -1.69
N TYR A 32 -8.27 11.22 -0.96
CA TYR A 32 -8.32 11.35 0.50
C TYR A 32 -9.14 12.57 0.94
N SER A 33 -9.05 13.72 0.25
CA SER A 33 -9.91 14.87 0.53
C SER A 33 -11.38 14.53 0.38
N LEU A 34 -11.76 13.80 -0.67
CA LEU A 34 -13.14 13.34 -0.86
C LEU A 34 -13.55 12.36 0.25
N ALA A 35 -12.73 11.35 0.53
CA ALA A 35 -13.01 10.35 1.56
C ALA A 35 -13.25 10.96 2.95
N PHE A 36 -12.48 11.99 3.32
CA PHE A 36 -12.66 12.71 4.59
C PHE A 36 -13.82 13.71 4.58
N SER A 37 -14.30 14.14 3.41
CA SER A 37 -15.44 15.06 3.30
C SER A 37 -16.80 14.35 3.31
N LEU A 38 -16.83 13.05 3.02
CA LEU A 38 -18.05 12.26 2.99
C LEU A 38 -18.52 11.91 4.42
N PRO A 39 -19.84 11.81 4.66
CA PRO A 39 -20.36 11.40 5.96
C PRO A 39 -19.99 9.95 6.27
N GLY A 40 -19.43 9.72 7.46
CA GLY A 40 -19.03 8.39 7.94
C GLY A 40 -17.75 8.44 8.76
N THR A 41 -17.21 7.26 9.06
CA THR A 41 -15.94 7.11 9.76
C THR A 41 -14.89 6.66 8.74
N PRO A 42 -14.02 7.56 8.24
CA PRO A 42 -12.96 7.17 7.32
C PRO A 42 -11.99 6.23 8.06
N VAL A 43 -11.61 5.14 7.39
CA VAL A 43 -10.63 4.17 7.89
C VAL A 43 -9.46 4.14 6.93
N LEU A 44 -8.26 4.38 7.46
CA LEU A 44 -7.01 4.29 6.71
C LEU A 44 -6.28 2.99 7.08
N PHE A 45 -5.61 2.42 6.10
CA PHE A 45 -4.68 1.33 6.28
C PHE A 45 -3.25 1.88 6.42
N TYR A 46 -2.44 1.28 7.29
CA TYR A 46 -1.11 1.81 7.57
C TYR A 46 -0.24 1.96 6.31
N GLY A 47 0.53 3.02 6.28
CA GLY A 47 1.34 3.41 5.14
C GLY A 47 0.60 4.18 4.06
N GLU A 48 -0.73 4.26 4.09
CA GLU A 48 -1.48 5.15 3.18
C GLU A 48 -1.09 6.62 3.42
N GLU A 49 -0.80 7.00 4.66
CA GLU A 49 -0.36 8.33 5.08
C GLU A 49 0.97 8.77 4.45
N ILE A 50 1.82 7.83 4.07
CA ILE A 50 3.11 8.08 3.39
C ILE A 50 3.11 7.56 1.94
N GLY A 51 1.96 7.17 1.41
CA GLY A 51 1.84 6.70 0.03
C GLY A 51 2.56 5.38 -0.26
N MET A 52 2.66 4.47 0.73
CA MET A 52 3.25 3.14 0.52
C MET A 52 2.51 2.37 -0.59
N ALA A 53 3.28 1.83 -1.53
CA ALA A 53 2.80 0.92 -2.57
C ALA A 53 2.90 -0.56 -2.12
N GLU A 54 2.25 -1.45 -2.86
CA GLU A 54 2.42 -2.90 -2.70
C GLU A 54 3.79 -3.38 -3.20
N ASN A 55 4.20 -4.57 -2.74
CA ASN A 55 5.27 -5.35 -3.34
C ASN A 55 4.69 -6.65 -3.93
N LEU A 56 4.53 -6.69 -5.27
CA LEU A 56 3.91 -7.82 -5.97
C LEU A 56 4.79 -9.09 -6.01
N ASP A 57 6.10 -8.98 -5.71
CA ASP A 57 6.99 -10.13 -5.58
C ASP A 57 6.65 -10.98 -4.35
N VAL A 58 5.92 -10.41 -3.38
CA VAL A 58 5.49 -11.11 -2.17
C VAL A 58 4.15 -11.81 -2.43
N ALA A 59 4.09 -13.11 -2.13
CA ALA A 59 2.91 -13.91 -2.43
C ALA A 59 1.67 -13.55 -1.58
N GLY A 60 0.51 -13.60 -2.22
CA GLY A 60 -0.79 -13.52 -1.57
C GLY A 60 -1.03 -12.19 -0.85
N ARG A 61 -1.62 -12.26 0.35
CA ARG A 61 -2.02 -11.08 1.14
C ARG A 61 -0.83 -10.27 1.68
N PHE A 62 0.38 -10.82 1.64
CA PHE A 62 1.55 -10.14 2.18
C PHE A 62 2.11 -9.07 1.24
N ALA A 63 1.73 -9.08 -0.05
CA ALA A 63 2.07 -8.04 -1.02
C ALA A 63 1.70 -6.63 -0.55
N VAL A 64 0.56 -6.49 0.12
CA VAL A 64 0.08 -5.22 0.66
C VAL A 64 0.37 -5.07 2.15
N ARG A 65 1.06 -6.02 2.79
CA ARG A 65 1.35 -6.03 4.23
C ARG A 65 2.86 -5.97 4.51
N THR A 66 3.59 -5.29 3.64
CA THR A 66 5.02 -5.03 3.83
C THR A 66 5.25 -4.15 5.06
N PRO A 67 6.41 -4.27 5.73
CA PRO A 67 6.72 -3.44 6.89
C PRO A 67 6.66 -1.94 6.58
N MET A 68 6.30 -1.14 7.59
CA MET A 68 6.23 0.33 7.52
C MET A 68 7.63 0.93 7.27
N GLN A 69 7.69 2.01 6.48
CA GLN A 69 8.91 2.76 6.17
C GLN A 69 9.04 3.94 7.14
N TRP A 70 9.67 3.70 8.30
CA TRP A 70 9.86 4.70 9.36
C TRP A 70 10.99 5.69 9.04
N THR A 71 12.04 5.22 8.37
CA THR A 71 13.20 6.01 7.99
C THR A 71 13.64 5.68 6.58
N ASP A 72 14.55 6.48 6.04
CA ASP A 72 15.27 6.24 4.78
C ASP A 72 16.39 5.19 4.89
N GLY A 73 16.57 4.62 6.08
CA GLY A 73 17.60 3.62 6.37
C GLY A 73 17.26 2.22 5.86
N VAL A 74 18.17 1.27 6.13
CA VAL A 74 18.01 -0.14 5.74
C VAL A 74 16.70 -0.71 6.30
N ASN A 75 15.98 -1.48 5.48
CA ASN A 75 14.65 -2.05 5.79
C ASN A 75 13.61 -1.00 6.21
N GLY A 76 13.77 0.27 5.80
CA GLY A 76 12.87 1.35 6.19
C GLY A 76 12.85 1.60 7.71
N GLY A 77 13.92 1.26 8.43
CA GLY A 77 13.99 1.39 9.88
C GLY A 77 13.13 0.38 10.67
N PHE A 78 12.49 -0.59 10.01
CA PHE A 78 11.66 -1.59 10.68
C PHE A 78 12.48 -2.62 11.47
N SER A 79 13.62 -3.06 10.93
CA SER A 79 14.44 -4.09 11.55
C SER A 79 15.91 -3.98 11.17
N THR A 80 16.79 -4.23 12.14
CA THR A 80 18.25 -4.35 11.97
C THR A 80 18.72 -5.80 11.82
N ALA A 81 17.80 -6.77 11.81
CA ALA A 81 18.15 -8.18 11.69
C ALA A 81 18.86 -8.47 10.36
N ALA A 82 19.90 -9.31 10.41
CA ALA A 82 20.56 -9.78 9.20
C ALA A 82 19.59 -10.61 8.34
N LYS A 83 19.73 -10.51 7.02
CA LYS A 83 18.99 -11.37 6.09
C LYS A 83 19.28 -12.82 6.44
N ARG A 84 18.23 -13.61 6.72
CA ARG A 84 18.36 -15.04 6.93
C ARG A 84 18.92 -15.66 5.64
N ARG A 85 20.02 -16.40 5.75
CA ARG A 85 20.60 -17.20 4.66
C ARG A 85 19.67 -18.35 4.30
#